data_AF-A0A0B5D7L2-F1
#
_entry.id   AF-A0A0B5D7L2-F1
#
_cell.length_a   1.000
_cell.length_b   1.000
_cell.length_c   1.000
_cell.angle_alpha   90.00
_cell.angle_beta   90.00
_cell.angle_gamma   90.00
#
_symmetry.space_group_name_H-M   'P 1'
#
loop_
_entity.id
_entity.type
_entity.pdbx_description
1 polymer ?
#
loop_
_entity_poly.entity_id
_entity_poly.type
_entity_poly.pdbx_seq_one_letter_code
_entity_poly.pdbx_strand_id
1 'polypeptide(L)'
;MNHRKPRTPRTTRKAAGLGIVATAGLALAAGTTTADASPGSSRISHAIAIAVDMAHSHADRIHVTQFDQSFSVHEYGPAVAVTANNRATAESVGCSAEDPCRSIALSYQIVTTAGKDARLVNATNISRAANEHCPSCQTLSAAYQFVVAMPRGIRLSRQAHSELNSISHQVNALRVSHLPVPEITQRADQLAREVKTILDREAARTPRAGDREAGFRPTVTMHRHVR
;
A
#
# COMPACT_ATOMS: atom_id res chain seq x y z
N MET A 1 -26.65 -11.99 -17.45
CA MET A 1 -25.59 -11.76 -18.46
C MET A 1 -24.27 -12.18 -17.86
N ASN A 2 -23.76 -13.36 -18.24
CA ASN A 2 -22.55 -13.94 -17.65
C ASN A 2 -21.33 -13.57 -18.51
N HIS A 3 -20.49 -12.66 -18.02
CA HIS A 3 -19.23 -12.30 -18.67
C HIS A 3 -18.14 -13.32 -18.31
N ARG A 4 -17.68 -14.08 -19.31
CA ARG A 4 -16.52 -14.98 -19.22
C ARG A 4 -15.31 -14.29 -19.87
N LYS A 5 -14.23 -14.06 -19.11
CA LYS A 5 -12.94 -13.56 -19.64
C LYS A 5 -12.19 -14.65 -20.40
N PRO A 6 -11.49 -14.32 -21.52
CA PRO A 6 -10.69 -15.28 -22.27
C PRO A 6 -9.34 -15.57 -21.57
N ARG A 7 -8.93 -16.84 -21.55
CA ARG A 7 -7.60 -17.29 -21.11
C ARG A 7 -6.64 -17.32 -22.30
N THR A 8 -5.49 -16.68 -22.16
CA THR A 8 -4.37 -16.77 -23.10
C THR A 8 -3.58 -18.09 -22.90
N PRO A 9 -3.18 -18.78 -23.98
CA PRO A 9 -2.40 -20.01 -23.88
C PRO A 9 -0.92 -19.72 -23.64
N ARG A 10 -0.30 -20.54 -22.80
CA ARG A 10 1.11 -20.49 -22.42
C ARG A 10 1.88 -21.46 -23.32
N THR A 11 2.59 -20.94 -24.33
CA THR A 11 3.45 -21.74 -25.21
C THR A 11 4.69 -22.24 -24.47
N THR A 12 4.79 -23.56 -24.32
CA THR A 12 5.98 -24.27 -23.85
C THR A 12 6.98 -24.41 -25.01
N ARG A 13 8.13 -23.74 -24.91
CA ARG A 13 9.25 -23.96 -25.84
C ARG A 13 9.98 -25.26 -25.45
N LYS A 14 9.79 -26.32 -26.24
CA LYS A 14 10.69 -27.48 -26.24
C LYS A 14 11.97 -27.10 -26.99
N ALA A 15 13.11 -27.21 -26.32
CA ALA A 15 14.41 -27.15 -26.97
C ALA A 15 14.65 -28.47 -27.71
N ALA A 16 14.77 -28.42 -29.04
CA ALA A 16 15.21 -29.55 -29.84
C ALA A 16 16.74 -29.53 -29.88
N GLY A 17 17.37 -30.58 -29.33
CA GLY A 17 18.78 -30.85 -29.51
C GLY A 17 19.04 -31.48 -30.88
N LEU A 18 20.06 -30.99 -31.57
CA LEU A 18 20.63 -31.59 -32.78
C LEU A 18 22.13 -31.79 -32.51
N GLY A 19 22.52 -33.05 -32.33
CA GLY A 19 23.82 -33.55 -32.81
C GLY A 19 23.73 -33.71 -34.34
N ILE A 20 24.78 -33.88 -35.14
CA ILE A 20 26.15 -34.40 -35.00
C ILE A 20 26.95 -33.72 -36.14
N VAL A 21 28.29 -33.69 -36.07
CA VAL A 21 29.25 -34.16 -37.11
C VAL A 21 30.66 -33.63 -36.79
N ALA A 22 31.59 -34.58 -36.68
CA ALA A 22 33.02 -34.36 -36.56
C ALA A 22 33.68 -34.26 -37.94
N THR A 23 34.60 -33.31 -38.12
CA THR A 23 35.66 -33.37 -39.13
C THR A 23 36.92 -32.71 -38.58
N ALA A 24 38.02 -33.44 -38.59
CA ALA A 24 39.37 -32.96 -38.28
C ALA A 24 39.96 -32.19 -39.48
N GLY A 25 40.68 -31.09 -39.22
CA GLY A 25 41.42 -30.32 -40.22
C GLY A 25 42.23 -29.18 -39.57
N LEU A 26 43.48 -29.01 -40.01
CA LEU A 26 44.54 -28.18 -39.41
C LEU A 26 44.31 -26.64 -39.49
N ALA A 27 44.76 -25.97 -38.43
CA ALA A 27 45.41 -24.65 -38.28
C ALA A 27 45.04 -23.46 -39.19
N LEU A 28 44.73 -22.32 -38.55
CA LEU A 28 45.35 -20.99 -38.77
C LEU A 28 44.81 -20.00 -37.71
N ALA A 29 45.73 -19.29 -37.05
CA ALA A 29 45.42 -18.28 -36.04
C ALA A 29 44.77 -17.05 -36.68
N ALA A 30 43.52 -16.77 -36.34
CA ALA A 30 42.88 -15.48 -36.58
C ALA A 30 42.43 -14.93 -35.22
N GLY A 31 43.04 -13.82 -34.79
CA GLY A 31 42.72 -13.18 -33.53
C GLY A 31 41.26 -12.76 -33.50
N THR A 32 40.44 -13.48 -32.74
CA THR A 32 39.10 -13.00 -32.39
C THR A 32 39.29 -12.00 -31.26
N THR A 33 39.33 -10.72 -31.59
CA THR A 33 38.97 -9.68 -30.63
C THR A 33 37.60 -10.06 -30.07
N THR A 34 37.55 -10.50 -28.81
CA THR A 34 36.28 -10.58 -28.10
C THR A 34 35.77 -9.15 -28.03
N ALA A 35 34.84 -8.80 -28.92
CA ALA A 35 34.04 -7.62 -28.76
C ALA A 35 33.23 -7.85 -27.49
N ASP A 36 33.77 -7.36 -26.38
CA ASP A 36 33.11 -7.35 -25.10
C ASP A 36 31.96 -6.33 -25.25
N ALA A 37 30.81 -6.81 -25.72
CA ALA A 37 29.58 -6.06 -25.67
C ALA A 37 29.16 -6.01 -24.20
N SER A 38 29.87 -5.19 -23.42
CA SER A 38 29.43 -4.82 -22.10
C SER A 38 28.04 -4.22 -22.30
N PRO A 39 26.96 -4.85 -21.82
CA PRO A 39 25.66 -4.23 -21.89
C PRO A 39 25.75 -3.08 -20.90
N GLY A 40 26.10 -1.90 -21.42
CA GLY A 40 25.98 -0.61 -20.77
C GLY A 40 24.52 -0.38 -20.47
N SER A 41 24.02 -1.12 -19.49
CA SER A 41 22.68 -1.01 -18.95
C SER A 41 22.71 0.16 -18.00
N SER A 42 22.93 1.38 -18.52
CA SER A 42 22.38 2.57 -17.88
C SER A 42 20.87 2.53 -18.07
N ARG A 43 20.23 1.53 -17.46
CA ARG A 43 18.80 1.55 -17.23
C ARG A 43 18.64 2.45 -16.02
N ILE A 44 18.48 3.74 -16.28
CA ILE A 44 17.71 4.55 -15.34
C ILE A 44 16.28 3.99 -15.42
N SER A 45 16.04 2.91 -14.69
CA SER A 45 14.70 2.38 -14.48
C SER A 45 13.99 3.39 -13.61
N HIS A 46 13.37 4.38 -14.25
CA HIS A 46 12.52 5.36 -13.57
C HIS A 46 11.28 4.61 -13.05
N ALA A 47 11.36 4.08 -11.83
CA ALA A 47 10.26 3.36 -11.22
C ALA A 47 9.14 4.34 -10.86
N ILE A 48 7.93 4.04 -11.34
CA ILE A 48 6.69 4.68 -10.88
C ILE A 48 6.04 3.71 -9.89
N ALA A 49 5.58 4.23 -8.75
CA ALA A 49 4.91 3.44 -7.72
C ALA A 49 3.45 3.88 -7.54
N ILE A 50 2.56 2.92 -7.35
CA ILE A 50 1.12 3.15 -7.13
C ILE A 50 0.66 2.33 -5.93
N ALA A 51 0.11 3.00 -4.92
CA ALA A 51 -0.55 2.42 -3.77
C ALA A 51 -2.05 2.74 -3.82
N VAL A 52 -2.90 1.72 -3.72
CA VAL A 52 -4.35 1.88 -3.65
C VAL A 52 -4.89 0.98 -2.56
N ASP A 53 -5.52 1.58 -1.55
CA ASP A 53 -6.18 0.87 -0.46
C ASP A 53 -7.64 1.33 -0.33
N MET A 54 -8.51 0.38 0.00
CA MET A 54 -9.94 0.62 0.16
C MET A 54 -10.49 -0.21 1.31
N ALA A 55 -11.34 0.41 2.13
CA ALA A 55 -12.30 -0.27 2.99
C ALA A 55 -13.72 0.14 2.58
N HIS A 56 -14.60 -0.84 2.37
CA HIS A 56 -15.99 -0.64 2.01
C HIS A 56 -16.93 -1.51 2.84
N SER A 57 -17.82 -0.85 3.59
CA SER A 57 -18.82 -1.52 4.42
C SER A 57 -20.23 -1.07 4.02
N HIS A 58 -21.15 -2.02 3.93
CA HIS A 58 -22.55 -1.77 3.57
C HIS A 58 -23.47 -2.61 4.44
N ALA A 59 -24.23 -1.98 5.33
CA ALA A 59 -25.22 -2.65 6.19
C ALA A 59 -26.64 -2.39 5.69
N ASP A 60 -27.48 -3.43 5.76
CA ASP A 60 -28.89 -3.39 5.36
C ASP A 60 -29.76 -4.29 6.26
N ARG A 61 -31.05 -4.43 5.92
CA ARG A 61 -32.00 -5.26 6.68
C ARG A 61 -31.64 -6.74 6.76
N ILE A 62 -30.82 -7.25 5.85
CA ILE A 62 -30.36 -8.63 5.83
C ILE A 62 -29.09 -8.75 6.67
N HIS A 63 -28.22 -7.73 6.60
CA HIS A 63 -26.93 -7.67 7.28
C HIS A 63 -26.83 -6.39 8.13
N VAL A 64 -27.49 -6.41 9.28
CA VAL A 64 -27.66 -5.22 10.14
C VAL A 64 -26.37 -4.75 10.79
N THR A 65 -25.29 -5.54 10.78
CA THR A 65 -23.97 -5.12 11.23
C THR A 65 -22.91 -5.56 10.24
N GLN A 66 -22.18 -4.60 9.69
CA GLN A 66 -21.10 -4.80 8.75
C GLN A 66 -19.90 -3.94 9.15
N PHE A 67 -18.72 -4.49 8.88
CA PHE A 67 -17.46 -3.84 9.18
C PHE A 67 -16.43 -4.30 8.15
N ASP A 68 -15.72 -3.34 7.58
CA ASP A 68 -14.59 -3.61 6.71
C ASP A 68 -13.37 -2.79 7.14
N GLN A 69 -12.18 -3.35 6.96
CA GLN A 69 -10.94 -2.63 7.20
C GLN A 69 -9.86 -2.99 6.19
N SER A 70 -9.01 -2.00 5.91
CA SER A 70 -7.75 -2.21 5.22
C SER A 70 -6.61 -1.66 6.06
N PHE A 71 -5.53 -2.43 6.17
CA PHE A 71 -4.29 -2.01 6.81
C PHE A 71 -3.11 -2.49 5.97
N SER A 72 -2.48 -1.57 5.23
CA SER A 72 -1.44 -1.90 4.25
C SER A 72 -0.18 -1.09 4.47
N VAL A 73 0.97 -1.73 4.26
CA VAL A 73 2.29 -1.10 4.22
C VAL A 73 2.88 -1.29 2.83
N HIS A 74 3.05 -0.19 2.10
CA HIS A 74 3.63 -0.13 0.77
C HIS A 74 5.04 0.47 0.86
N GLU A 75 6.06 -0.38 0.75
CA GLU A 75 7.46 0.06 0.80
C GLU A 75 8.06 0.17 -0.60
N TYR A 76 8.34 1.39 -1.04
CA TYR A 76 9.00 1.65 -2.32
C TYR A 76 10.44 2.11 -2.11
N GLY A 77 11.32 1.67 -3.01
CA GLY A 77 12.68 2.20 -3.13
C GLY A 77 12.69 3.57 -3.83
N PRO A 78 13.82 3.93 -4.46
CA PRO A 78 13.89 5.10 -5.34
C PRO A 78 12.83 5.05 -6.44
N ALA A 79 11.94 6.04 -6.47
CA ALA A 79 10.89 6.19 -7.46
C ALA A 79 10.87 7.64 -7.98
N VAL A 80 10.54 7.83 -9.26
CA VAL A 80 10.42 9.18 -9.84
C VAL A 80 9.09 9.85 -9.54
N ALA A 81 8.08 9.04 -9.22
CA ALA A 81 6.75 9.48 -8.83
C ALA A 81 6.06 8.38 -8.04
N VAL A 82 5.32 8.78 -7.00
CA VAL A 82 4.45 7.88 -6.23
C VAL A 82 3.04 8.43 -6.26
N THR A 83 2.05 7.59 -6.58
CA THR A 83 0.63 7.92 -6.41
C THR A 83 0.05 7.05 -5.31
N ALA A 84 -0.57 7.67 -4.32
CA ALA A 84 -1.13 6.99 -3.15
C ALA A 84 -2.61 7.37 -2.99
N ASN A 85 -3.50 6.39 -3.14
CA ASN A 85 -4.94 6.56 -2.97
C ASN A 85 -5.42 5.70 -1.80
N ASN A 86 -6.02 6.33 -0.80
CA ASN A 86 -6.64 5.65 0.34
C ASN A 86 -8.12 6.02 0.44
N ARG A 87 -9.00 5.03 0.60
CA ARG A 87 -10.44 5.27 0.68
C ARG A 87 -11.12 4.43 1.76
N ALA A 88 -11.98 5.07 2.55
CA ALA A 88 -12.96 4.40 3.40
C ALA A 88 -14.37 4.82 2.98
N THR A 89 -15.28 3.86 2.81
CA THR A 89 -16.68 4.14 2.48
C THR A 89 -17.61 3.23 3.28
N ALA A 90 -18.51 3.81 4.06
CA ALA A 90 -19.48 3.08 4.86
C ALA A 90 -20.90 3.57 4.55
N GLU A 91 -21.81 2.64 4.34
CA GLU A 91 -23.21 2.91 4.03
C GLU A 91 -24.12 2.04 4.91
N SER A 92 -25.18 2.64 5.45
CA SER A 92 -26.27 1.91 6.12
C SER A 92 -27.59 2.26 5.46
N VAL A 93 -28.33 1.27 4.99
CA VAL A 93 -29.49 1.48 4.11
C VAL A 93 -30.73 0.76 4.63
N GLY A 94 -31.82 1.51 4.75
CA GLY A 94 -33.18 0.96 4.86
C GLY A 94 -33.53 0.26 6.18
N CYS A 95 -32.65 0.20 7.17
CA CYS A 95 -32.98 -0.32 8.50
C CYS A 95 -34.06 0.50 9.23
N SER A 96 -34.67 -0.12 10.24
CA SER A 96 -35.73 0.50 11.04
C SER A 96 -35.17 1.10 12.33
N ALA A 97 -35.98 1.86 13.07
CA ALA A 97 -35.58 2.36 14.39
C ALA A 97 -35.44 1.24 15.43
N GLU A 98 -36.24 0.17 15.31
CA GLU A 98 -36.23 -0.99 16.22
C GLU A 98 -35.08 -1.96 15.94
N ASP A 99 -34.56 -1.93 14.71
CA ASP A 99 -33.44 -2.76 14.25
C ASP A 99 -32.50 -1.90 13.39
N PRO A 100 -31.67 -1.05 14.02
CA PRO A 100 -30.81 -0.10 13.32
C PRO A 100 -29.59 -0.80 12.72
N CYS A 101 -29.27 -0.46 11.47
CA CYS A 101 -28.06 -0.95 10.82
C CYS A 101 -26.83 -0.26 11.41
N ARG A 102 -25.71 -0.98 11.37
CA ARG A 102 -24.39 -0.50 11.76
C ARG A 102 -23.37 -0.84 10.68
N SER A 103 -22.70 0.17 10.14
CA SER A 103 -21.70 0.01 9.07
C SER A 103 -20.43 0.79 9.38
N ILE A 104 -19.28 0.11 9.42
CA ILE A 104 -18.00 0.74 9.78
C ILE A 104 -16.93 0.40 8.74
N ALA A 105 -16.27 1.41 8.19
CA ALA A 105 -15.14 1.22 7.27
C ALA A 105 -13.90 1.98 7.74
N LEU A 106 -12.79 1.26 7.97
CA LEU A 106 -11.52 1.85 8.42
C LEU A 106 -10.37 1.52 7.45
N SER A 107 -9.71 2.51 6.86
CA SER A 107 -8.60 2.29 5.92
C SER A 107 -7.31 2.96 6.36
N TYR A 108 -6.27 2.17 6.64
CA TYR A 108 -4.93 2.60 7.03
C TYR A 108 -3.93 2.29 5.91
N GLN A 109 -3.45 3.33 5.24
CA GLN A 109 -2.45 3.21 4.19
C GLN A 109 -1.13 3.83 4.63
N ILE A 110 -0.07 3.02 4.66
CA ILE A 110 1.29 3.48 4.94
C ILE A 110 2.11 3.35 3.66
N VAL A 111 2.69 4.45 3.19
CA VAL A 111 3.51 4.50 1.98
C VAL A 111 4.88 5.03 2.34
N THR A 112 5.92 4.25 2.07
CA THR A 112 7.32 4.68 2.18
C THR A 112 7.95 4.79 0.80
N THR A 113 8.76 5.82 0.59
CA THR A 113 9.50 6.02 -0.66
C THR A 113 10.85 6.68 -0.38
N ALA A 114 11.79 6.49 -1.30
CA ALA A 114 13.15 6.96 -1.14
C ALA A 114 13.70 7.71 -2.36
N GLY A 115 14.84 8.38 -2.18
CA GLY A 115 15.59 9.02 -3.26
C GLY A 115 15.24 10.48 -3.49
N LYS A 116 15.87 11.08 -4.51
CA LYS A 116 15.77 12.51 -4.85
C LYS A 116 14.34 12.99 -5.08
N ASP A 117 13.49 12.13 -5.63
CA ASP A 117 12.11 12.44 -6.00
C ASP A 117 11.11 11.95 -4.94
N ALA A 118 11.57 11.50 -3.77
CA ALA A 118 10.72 10.96 -2.69
C ALA A 118 9.67 11.94 -2.15
N ARG A 119 9.79 13.26 -2.42
CA ARG A 119 8.75 14.25 -2.07
C ARG A 119 7.63 14.33 -3.10
N LEU A 120 7.82 13.77 -4.29
CA LEU A 120 6.84 13.77 -5.37
C LEU A 120 5.84 12.64 -5.17
N VAL A 121 5.04 12.77 -4.12
CA VAL A 121 3.93 11.85 -3.80
C VAL A 121 2.61 12.56 -4.06
N ASN A 122 1.85 12.07 -5.03
CA ASN A 122 0.47 12.48 -5.25
C ASN A 122 -0.45 11.64 -4.33
N ALA A 123 -0.84 12.22 -3.21
CA ALA A 123 -1.59 11.54 -2.17
C ALA A 123 -3.06 12.00 -2.15
N THR A 124 -3.98 11.06 -2.25
CA THR A 124 -5.43 11.27 -2.11
C THR A 124 -5.96 10.38 -0.99
N ASN A 125 -6.67 10.99 -0.04
CA ASN A 125 -7.25 10.28 1.09
C ASN A 125 -8.73 10.68 1.25
N ILE A 126 -9.64 9.71 1.16
CA ILE A 126 -11.09 9.95 1.08
C ILE A 126 -11.82 9.12 2.14
N SER A 127 -12.73 9.76 2.88
CA SER A 127 -13.64 9.09 3.80
C SER A 127 -15.07 9.54 3.54
N ARG A 128 -16.01 8.58 3.44
CA ARG A 128 -17.44 8.83 3.24
C ARG A 128 -18.30 7.88 4.07
N ALA A 129 -19.22 8.44 4.85
CA ALA A 129 -20.24 7.71 5.57
C ALA A 129 -21.62 8.24 5.17
N ALA A 130 -22.60 7.35 5.00
CA ALA A 130 -23.98 7.72 4.69
C ALA A 130 -24.99 6.81 5.40
N ASN A 131 -26.06 7.43 5.87
CA ASN A 131 -27.28 6.77 6.33
C ASN A 131 -28.38 7.05 5.31
N GLU A 132 -28.86 6.02 4.63
CA GLU A 132 -29.91 6.16 3.61
C GLU A 132 -31.22 5.61 4.14
N HIS A 133 -32.23 6.47 4.21
CA HIS A 133 -33.57 6.13 4.71
C HIS A 133 -33.56 5.46 6.11
N CYS A 134 -32.56 5.77 6.94
CA CYS A 134 -32.40 5.20 8.27
C CYS A 134 -31.79 6.23 9.24
N PRO A 135 -32.61 7.00 9.95
CA PRO A 135 -32.11 8.03 10.88
C PRO A 135 -31.43 7.44 12.11
N SER A 136 -31.81 6.23 12.52
CA SER A 136 -31.25 5.53 13.69
C SER A 136 -29.97 4.73 13.40
N CYS A 137 -29.52 4.70 12.15
CA CYS A 137 -28.36 3.91 11.74
C CYS A 137 -27.04 4.48 12.27
N GLN A 138 -26.11 3.59 12.58
CA GLN A 138 -24.77 3.92 13.03
C GLN A 138 -23.76 3.67 11.91
N THR A 139 -23.35 4.72 11.19
CA THR A 139 -22.37 4.61 10.12
C THR A 139 -21.11 5.39 10.46
N LEU A 140 -19.94 4.78 10.26
CA LEU A 140 -18.64 5.39 10.48
C LEU A 140 -17.71 5.10 9.32
N SER A 141 -17.03 6.13 8.83
CA SER A 141 -15.90 5.97 7.91
C SER A 141 -14.67 6.72 8.43
N ALA A 142 -13.51 6.07 8.37
CA ALA A 142 -12.24 6.74 8.65
C ALA A 142 -11.12 6.26 7.72
N ALA A 143 -10.41 7.21 7.12
CA ALA A 143 -9.28 6.96 6.25
C ALA A 143 -8.02 7.67 6.78
N TYR A 144 -6.98 6.88 7.08
CA TYR A 144 -5.69 7.30 7.61
C TYR A 144 -4.59 7.00 6.59
N GLN A 145 -3.90 8.04 6.11
CA GLN A 145 -2.83 7.89 5.14
C GLN A 145 -1.53 8.47 5.69
N PHE A 146 -0.48 7.65 5.67
CA PHE A 146 0.86 7.99 6.13
C PHE A 146 1.82 7.96 4.95
N VAL A 147 2.47 9.08 4.67
CA VAL A 147 3.51 9.17 3.63
C VAL A 147 4.85 9.43 4.29
N VAL A 148 5.79 8.52 4.08
CA VAL A 148 7.16 8.57 4.61
C VAL A 148 8.13 8.75 3.45
N ALA A 149 8.68 9.95 3.32
CA ALA A 149 9.67 10.27 2.31
C ALA A 149 11.08 10.27 2.91
N MET A 150 11.98 9.44 2.38
CA MET A 150 13.35 9.28 2.87
C MET A 150 14.39 9.65 1.80
N PRO A 151 15.55 10.20 2.17
CA PRO A 151 16.57 10.57 1.18
C PRO A 151 17.22 9.33 0.54
N ARG A 152 17.34 8.23 1.29
CA ARG A 152 17.97 6.97 0.84
C ARG A 152 17.04 5.80 1.07
N GLY A 153 17.21 4.76 0.26
CA GLY A 153 16.43 3.52 0.34
C GLY A 153 16.59 2.89 1.70
N ILE A 154 15.53 2.90 2.49
CA ILE A 154 15.45 2.22 3.77
C ILE A 154 14.12 1.49 3.82
N ARG A 155 14.18 0.25 4.30
CA ARG A 155 13.00 -0.52 4.67
C ARG A 155 12.73 -0.30 6.15
N LEU A 156 11.46 -0.34 6.52
CA LEU A 156 11.06 -0.39 7.91
C LEU A 156 11.76 -1.56 8.60
N SER A 157 12.21 -1.33 9.83
CA SER A 157 12.85 -2.37 10.62
C SER A 157 11.88 -3.52 10.90
N ARG A 158 12.42 -4.72 11.19
CA ARG A 158 11.61 -5.86 11.65
C ARG A 158 10.78 -5.52 12.88
N GLN A 159 11.32 -4.70 13.78
CA GLN A 159 10.61 -4.19 14.95
C GLN A 159 9.40 -3.33 14.53
N ALA A 160 9.59 -2.38 13.62
CA ALA A 160 8.50 -1.55 13.13
C ALA A 160 7.41 -2.38 12.45
N HIS A 161 7.76 -3.36 11.62
CA HIS A 161 6.78 -4.28 11.04
C HIS A 161 6.00 -5.06 12.11
N SER A 162 6.67 -5.55 13.15
CA SER A 162 6.00 -6.26 14.25
C SER A 162 5.02 -5.36 15.01
N GLU A 163 5.42 -4.13 15.30
CA GLU A 163 4.56 -3.15 16.00
C GLU A 163 3.38 -2.72 15.13
N LEU A 164 3.60 -2.46 13.83
CA LEU A 164 2.52 -2.16 12.88
C LEU A 164 1.56 -3.34 12.70
N ASN A 165 2.06 -4.58 12.69
CA ASN A 165 1.22 -5.77 12.65
C ASN A 165 0.38 -5.90 13.94
N SER A 166 0.94 -5.58 15.10
CA SER A 166 0.17 -5.51 16.35
C SER A 166 -0.96 -4.47 16.26
N ILE A 167 -0.69 -3.29 15.70
CA ILE A 167 -1.73 -2.28 15.47
C ILE A 167 -2.80 -2.79 14.50
N SER A 168 -2.41 -3.44 13.40
CA SER A 168 -3.36 -4.06 12.46
C SER A 168 -4.31 -5.05 13.16
N HIS A 169 -3.78 -5.88 14.06
CA HIS A 169 -4.61 -6.77 14.87
C HIS A 169 -5.55 -6.00 15.81
N GLN A 170 -5.11 -4.90 16.41
CA GLN A 170 -5.96 -4.05 17.25
C GLN A 170 -7.06 -3.33 16.46
N VAL A 171 -6.77 -2.88 15.24
CA VAL A 171 -7.79 -2.33 14.31
C VAL A 171 -8.81 -3.41 13.97
N ASN A 172 -8.35 -4.62 13.62
CA ASN A 172 -9.25 -5.74 13.34
C ASN A 172 -10.09 -6.17 14.55
N ALA A 173 -9.57 -6.00 15.77
CA ALA A 173 -10.33 -6.28 16.99
C ALA A 173 -11.53 -5.33 17.19
N LEU A 174 -11.49 -4.12 16.61
CA LEU A 174 -12.63 -3.20 16.64
C LEU A 174 -13.88 -3.78 15.95
N ARG A 175 -13.69 -4.66 14.95
CA ARG A 175 -14.77 -5.36 14.24
C ARG A 175 -15.69 -6.13 15.19
N VAL A 176 -15.09 -6.83 16.15
CA VAL A 176 -15.81 -7.69 17.09
C VAL A 176 -16.11 -6.97 18.41
N SER A 177 -15.71 -5.70 18.50
CA SER A 177 -16.02 -4.88 19.66
C SER A 177 -17.47 -4.38 19.58
N HIS A 178 -18.18 -4.43 20.70
CA HIS A 178 -19.53 -3.84 20.83
C HIS A 178 -19.47 -2.36 21.23
N LEU A 179 -18.34 -1.68 20.96
CA LEU A 179 -18.13 -0.31 21.38
C LEU A 179 -19.04 0.65 20.60
N PRO A 180 -19.55 1.72 21.22
CA PRO A 180 -20.20 2.82 20.52
C PRO A 180 -19.30 3.42 19.42
N VAL A 181 -19.90 3.95 18.35
CA VAL A 181 -19.17 4.60 17.24
C VAL A 181 -18.19 5.70 17.70
N PRO A 182 -18.52 6.57 18.66
CA PRO A 182 -17.57 7.56 19.18
C PRO A 182 -16.31 6.92 19.78
N GLU A 183 -16.46 5.81 20.50
CA GLU A 183 -15.33 5.09 21.11
C GLU A 183 -14.48 4.38 20.06
N ILE A 184 -15.10 3.78 19.03
CA ILE A 184 -14.37 3.23 17.88
C ILE A 184 -13.57 4.31 17.18
N THR A 185 -14.16 5.49 16.98
CA THR A 185 -13.48 6.63 16.36
C THR A 185 -12.25 7.04 17.18
N GLN A 186 -12.43 7.21 18.50
CA GLN A 186 -11.34 7.56 19.40
C GLN A 186 -10.22 6.51 19.40
N ARG A 187 -10.58 5.22 19.40
CA ARG A 187 -9.61 4.13 19.38
C ARG A 187 -8.87 4.04 18.05
N ALA A 188 -9.58 4.17 16.93
CA ALA A 188 -8.99 4.22 15.60
C ALA A 188 -8.01 5.39 15.46
N ASP A 189 -8.36 6.56 16.00
CA ASP A 189 -7.47 7.74 16.03
C ASP A 189 -6.24 7.53 16.91
N GLN A 190 -6.40 6.86 18.05
CA GLN A 190 -5.27 6.51 18.89
C GLN A 190 -4.30 5.57 18.16
N LEU A 191 -4.82 4.51 17.55
CA LEU A 191 -4.02 3.56 16.77
C LEU A 191 -3.30 4.26 15.61
N ALA A 192 -3.94 5.24 14.95
CA ALA A 192 -3.29 6.06 13.93
C ALA A 192 -2.11 6.89 14.48
N ARG A 193 -2.24 7.46 15.69
CA ARG A 193 -1.14 8.18 16.36
C ARG A 193 0.01 7.24 16.74
N GLU A 194 -0.30 6.01 17.16
CA GLU A 194 0.70 4.98 17.42
C GLU A 194 1.47 4.61 16.14
N VAL A 195 0.77 4.42 15.01
CA VAL A 195 1.42 4.25 13.68
C VAL A 195 2.36 5.41 13.39
N LYS A 196 1.89 6.66 13.53
CA LYS A 196 2.73 7.84 13.27
C LYS A 196 3.99 7.82 14.13
N THR A 197 3.86 7.47 15.41
CA THR A 197 4.99 7.42 16.36
C THR A 197 6.04 6.39 15.93
N ILE A 198 5.61 5.21 15.46
CA ILE A 198 6.49 4.18 14.91
C ILE A 198 7.23 4.70 13.69
N LEU A 199 6.51 5.33 12.76
CA LEU A 199 7.07 5.86 11.52
C LEU A 199 8.03 7.04 11.77
N ASP A 200 7.71 7.95 12.70
CA ASP A 200 8.58 9.06 13.11
C ASP A 200 9.90 8.53 13.67
N ARG A 201 9.84 7.47 14.50
CA ARG A 201 11.03 6.83 15.06
C ARG A 201 11.89 6.17 13.98
N GLU A 202 11.29 5.48 13.02
CA GLU A 202 12.03 4.88 11.89
C GLU A 202 12.65 5.96 10.99
N ALA A 203 11.92 7.03 10.72
CA ALA A 203 12.42 8.19 9.98
C ALA A 203 13.62 8.86 10.68
N ALA A 204 13.59 8.97 12.01
CA ALA A 204 14.68 9.55 12.80
C ALA A 204 15.96 8.69 12.82
N ARG A 205 15.84 7.37 12.63
CA ARG A 205 17.00 6.45 12.56
C ARG A 205 17.73 6.49 11.21
N THR A 206 17.11 7.09 10.20
CA THR A 206 17.70 7.21 8.86
C THR A 206 18.89 8.18 8.90
N PRO A 207 20.09 7.76 8.46
CA PRO A 207 21.25 8.65 8.39
C PRO A 207 20.91 9.91 7.61
N ARG A 208 21.33 11.07 8.12
CA ARG A 208 21.18 12.32 7.39
C ARG A 208 21.89 12.21 6.06
N ALA A 209 21.20 12.64 5.03
CA ALA A 209 21.75 12.79 3.70
C ALA A 209 23.00 13.68 3.79
N GLY A 210 24.13 13.27 3.18
CA GLY A 210 25.39 14.01 3.25
C GLY A 210 25.29 15.38 2.55
N ASP A 211 26.37 16.16 2.54
CA ASP A 211 26.38 17.59 2.15
C ASP A 211 25.76 17.93 0.77
N ARG A 212 25.62 16.95 -0.14
CA ARG A 212 24.89 17.09 -1.44
C ARG A 212 23.36 17.06 -1.34
N GLU A 213 22.81 16.70 -0.19
CA GLU A 213 21.37 16.56 0.11
C GLU A 213 20.99 17.32 1.40
N ALA A 214 21.86 18.25 1.82
CA ALA A 214 21.72 19.11 3.00
C ALA A 214 20.42 19.93 2.92
N GLY A 215 19.34 19.38 3.47
CA GLY A 215 18.00 19.97 3.43
C GLY A 215 16.88 18.93 3.37
N PHE A 216 17.16 17.71 2.92
CA PHE A 216 16.15 16.65 2.90
C PHE A 216 16.02 15.98 4.27
N ARG A 217 15.12 16.50 5.11
CA ARG A 217 14.71 15.81 6.35
C ARG A 217 13.66 14.75 6.05
N PRO A 218 13.80 13.51 6.58
CA PRO A 218 12.73 12.53 6.56
C PRO A 218 11.44 13.15 7.10
N THR A 219 10.35 13.02 6.34
CA THR A 219 9.06 13.62 6.69
C THR A 219 8.01 12.53 6.74
N VAL A 220 7.25 12.49 7.83
CA VAL A 220 6.05 11.66 7.99
C VAL A 220 4.86 12.60 7.97
N THR A 221 4.06 12.52 6.91
CA THR A 221 2.80 13.27 6.83
C THR A 221 1.65 12.32 7.09
N MET A 222 0.78 12.68 8.03
CA MET A 222 -0.46 11.94 8.30
C MET A 222 -1.64 12.78 7.82
N HIS A 223 -2.43 12.23 6.90
CA HIS A 223 -3.72 12.78 6.50
C HIS A 223 -4.82 11.98 7.18
N ARG A 224 -5.73 12.66 7.88
CA ARG A 224 -6.90 12.06 8.54
C ARG A 224 -8.17 12.60 7.92
N HIS A 225 -9.04 11.72 7.44
CA HIS A 225 -10.40 12.05 7.05
C HIS A 225 -11.39 11.15 7.78
N VAL A 226 -12.35 11.77 8.47
CA VAL A 226 -13.44 11.09 9.16
C VAL A 226 -14.74 11.80 8.82
N ARG A 227 -15.78 11.01 8.53
CA ARG A 227 -17.15 11.46 8.30
C ARG A 227 -18.12 10.45 8.87
#